data_AF-A0A6I9NJM7-F1
#
_entry.id   AF-A0A6I9NJM7-F1
#
_cell.length_a   1.000
_cell.length_b   1.000
_cell.length_c   1.000
_cell.angle_alpha   90.00
_cell.angle_beta   90.00
_cell.angle_gamma   90.00
#
_symmetry.space_group_name_H-M   'P 1'
#
loop_
_entity.id
_entity.type
_entity.pdbx_description
1 polymer ?
#
loop_
_entity_poly.entity_id
_entity_poly.type
_entity_poly.pdbx_seq_one_letter_code
_entity_poly.pdbx_strand_id
1 'polypeptide(L)'
;MPKACLKISRANAEKVENFRQSLYQEAELLFSNFIPMKIAQLDALQRDDALSITDMSSLKAPLDIPIPDPPSPEEEEMETDKNEEDEKKKKKAPKCGLIKGNEKIIMLLERVKPEIFALRETILTVTCWIQHLIPQIEDGNDFGVAVQEKILERIAVVKTKVDGFQTNINKYFSERGDAVGKASKDTHVMDYRRLVSEKDEDMYSEIKVIVLDIRGFYAELYDIINKNLEKVTNPKGEEKPSMY
;
A
#
# COMPACT_ATOMS: atom_id res chain seq x y z
N MET A 1 26.08 -25.31 37.47
CA MET A 1 24.77 -25.72 36.90
C MET A 1 25.03 -26.39 35.56
N PRO A 2 24.44 -27.56 35.25
CA PRO A 2 24.57 -28.15 33.92
C PRO A 2 23.97 -27.18 32.90
N LYS A 3 24.75 -26.78 31.89
CA LYS A 3 24.27 -25.98 30.76
C LYS A 3 23.08 -26.73 30.15
N ALA A 4 21.90 -26.12 30.13
CA ALA A 4 20.76 -26.66 29.40
C ALA A 4 21.19 -26.82 27.93
N CYS A 5 21.34 -28.07 27.48
CA CYS A 5 21.75 -28.38 26.12
C CYS A 5 20.50 -28.73 25.32
N LEU A 6 20.14 -27.85 24.38
CA LEU A 6 19.07 -28.08 23.43
C LEU A 6 19.48 -29.21 22.47
N LYS A 7 18.80 -30.35 22.57
CA LYS A 7 19.04 -31.50 21.67
C LYS A 7 18.15 -31.36 20.43
N ILE A 8 18.73 -30.89 19.33
CA ILE A 8 18.06 -30.86 18.03
C ILE A 8 18.38 -32.17 17.30
N SER A 9 17.36 -32.89 16.83
CA SER A 9 17.57 -34.10 16.04
C SER A 9 18.13 -33.76 14.65
N ARG A 10 18.96 -34.64 14.09
CA ARG A 10 19.54 -34.44 12.75
C ARG A 10 18.46 -34.21 11.68
N ALA A 11 17.38 -34.99 11.73
CA ALA A 11 16.26 -34.85 10.80
C ALA A 11 15.54 -33.48 10.91
N ASN A 12 15.47 -32.89 12.11
CA ASN A 12 14.88 -31.56 12.27
C ASN A 12 15.84 -30.46 11.81
N ALA A 13 17.15 -30.61 12.06
CA ALA A 13 18.16 -29.68 11.56
C ALA A 13 18.17 -29.63 10.02
N GLU A 14 18.06 -30.79 9.36
CA GLU A 14 18.02 -30.90 7.90
C GLU A 14 16.80 -30.17 7.29
N LYS A 15 15.63 -30.23 7.93
CA LYS A 15 14.44 -29.49 7.48
C LYS A 15 14.66 -27.98 7.47
N VAL A 16 15.30 -27.45 8.51
CA VAL A 16 15.59 -26.01 8.62
C VAL A 16 16.67 -25.60 7.62
N GLU A 17 17.66 -26.45 7.40
CA GLU A 17 18.71 -26.21 6.41
C GLU A 17 18.14 -26.17 4.98
N ASN A 18 17.23 -27.08 4.63
CA ASN A 18 16.55 -27.06 3.32
C ASN A 18 15.73 -25.77 3.11
N PHE A 19 15.06 -25.29 4.16
CA PHE A 19 14.37 -23.99 4.12
C PHE A 19 15.36 -22.85 3.88
N ARG A 20 16.48 -22.82 4.61
CA ARG A 20 17.52 -21.80 4.44
C ARG A 20 18.09 -21.78 3.02
N GLN A 21 18.37 -22.94 2.44
CA GLN A 21 18.85 -23.04 1.05
C GLN A 21 17.81 -22.55 0.04
N SER A 22 16.53 -22.89 0.24
CA SER A 22 15.43 -22.42 -0.61
C SER A 22 15.30 -20.89 -0.55
N LEU A 23 15.38 -20.31 0.66
CA LEU A 23 15.36 -18.86 0.88
C LEU A 23 16.51 -18.15 0.14
N TYR A 24 17.69 -18.76 0.09
CA TYR A 24 18.86 -18.15 -0.57
C TYR A 24 18.69 -18.16 -2.08
N GLN A 25 18.17 -19.26 -2.64
CA GLN A 25 17.83 -19.35 -4.06
C GLN A 25 16.73 -18.35 -4.44
N GLU A 26 15.72 -18.20 -3.60
CA GLU A 26 14.65 -17.23 -3.81
C GLU A 26 15.19 -15.79 -3.80
N ALA A 27 16.05 -15.44 -2.82
CA ALA A 27 16.71 -14.14 -2.79
C ALA A 27 17.56 -13.88 -4.05
N GLU A 28 18.32 -14.88 -4.51
CA GLU A 28 19.09 -14.76 -5.75
C GLU A 28 18.20 -14.51 -6.97
N LEU A 29 17.09 -15.24 -7.10
CA LEU A 29 16.11 -15.02 -8.17
C LEU A 29 15.45 -13.64 -8.09
N LEU A 30 15.21 -13.14 -6.88
CA LEU A 30 14.65 -11.81 -6.67
C LEU A 30 15.57 -10.74 -7.26
N PHE A 31 16.85 -10.74 -6.89
CA PHE A 31 17.79 -9.72 -7.39
C PHE A 31 18.19 -9.95 -8.84
N SER A 32 18.43 -11.18 -9.28
CA SER A 32 18.90 -11.46 -10.65
C SER A 32 17.85 -11.23 -11.73
N ASN A 33 16.55 -11.38 -11.41
CA ASN A 33 15.49 -11.34 -12.41
C ASN A 33 14.26 -10.53 -11.97
N PHE A 34 13.63 -10.92 -10.85
CA PHE A 34 12.31 -10.41 -10.50
C PHE A 34 12.28 -8.90 -10.27
N ILE A 35 13.22 -8.36 -9.50
CA ILE A 35 13.28 -6.93 -9.17
C ILE A 35 13.53 -6.09 -10.44
N PRO A 36 14.57 -6.37 -11.27
CA PRO A 36 14.75 -5.68 -12.55
C PRO A 36 13.51 -5.74 -13.45
N MET A 37 12.88 -6.91 -13.56
CA MET A 37 11.65 -7.08 -14.33
C MET A 37 10.50 -6.22 -13.79
N LYS A 38 10.32 -6.18 -12.46
CA LYS A 38 9.26 -5.38 -11.80
C LYS A 38 9.45 -3.89 -12.02
N ILE A 39 10.68 -3.39 -11.96
CA ILE A 39 10.98 -1.98 -12.25
C ILE A 39 10.51 -1.62 -13.67
N ALA A 40 10.86 -2.43 -14.67
CA ALA A 40 10.44 -2.20 -16.06
C ALA A 40 8.91 -2.30 -16.26
N GLN A 41 8.25 -3.25 -15.58
CA GLN A 41 6.79 -3.38 -15.61
C GLN A 41 6.10 -2.16 -15.01
N LEU A 42 6.58 -1.65 -13.88
CA LEU A 42 6.02 -0.47 -13.23
C LEU A 42 6.28 0.82 -14.05
N ASP A 43 7.41 0.90 -14.74
CA ASP A 43 7.68 1.97 -15.72
C ASP A 43 6.71 1.95 -16.91
N ALA A 44 6.33 0.76 -17.38
CA ALA A 44 5.32 0.62 -18.42
C ALA A 44 3.93 1.00 -17.86
N LEU A 45 3.60 0.55 -16.65
CA LEU A 45 2.34 0.87 -15.99
C LEU A 45 2.15 2.38 -15.80
N GLN A 46 3.19 3.13 -15.44
CA GLN A 46 3.10 4.59 -15.30
C GLN A 46 2.83 5.33 -16.60
N ARG A 47 3.19 4.73 -17.75
CA ARG A 47 2.96 5.29 -19.09
C ARG A 47 1.61 4.89 -19.67
N ASP A 48 0.86 4.04 -18.96
CA ASP A 48 -0.49 3.65 -19.34
C ASP A 48 -1.42 4.87 -19.30
N ASP A 49 -2.30 4.96 -20.30
CA ASP A 49 -3.25 6.08 -20.42
C ASP A 49 -4.13 6.21 -19.17
N ALA A 50 -4.45 5.09 -18.51
CA ALA A 50 -5.28 5.09 -17.31
C ALA A 50 -4.59 5.73 -16.10
N LEU A 51 -3.25 5.82 -16.07
CA LEU A 51 -2.46 6.49 -15.02
C LEU A 51 -1.87 7.84 -15.48
N SER A 52 -2.11 8.20 -16.74
CA SER A 52 -1.59 9.41 -17.38
C SER A 52 -2.66 10.48 -17.61
N ILE A 53 -3.82 10.37 -16.95
CA ILE A 53 -4.89 11.36 -17.00
C ILE A 53 -4.37 12.70 -16.45
N THR A 54 -4.51 13.75 -17.26
CA THR A 54 -4.16 15.15 -16.93
C THR A 54 -5.39 15.97 -16.53
N ASP A 55 -6.53 15.71 -17.17
CA ASP A 55 -7.80 16.32 -16.82
C ASP A 55 -8.56 15.46 -15.79
N MET A 56 -8.48 15.88 -14.53
CA MET A 56 -9.14 15.21 -13.41
C MET A 56 -10.66 15.22 -13.52
N SER A 57 -11.25 16.14 -14.30
CA SER A 57 -12.71 16.16 -14.50
C SER A 57 -13.22 14.89 -15.18
N SER A 58 -12.37 14.23 -15.98
CA SER A 58 -12.67 12.95 -16.62
C SER A 58 -12.82 11.80 -15.63
N LEU A 59 -12.32 11.93 -14.39
CA LEU A 59 -12.47 10.92 -13.34
C LEU A 59 -13.86 10.94 -12.69
N LYS A 60 -14.64 12.00 -12.88
CA LYS A 60 -15.94 12.15 -12.22
C LYS A 60 -16.89 11.00 -12.59
N ALA A 61 -17.31 10.26 -11.57
CA ALA A 61 -18.38 9.28 -11.70
C ALA A 61 -19.76 9.96 -11.62
N PRO A 62 -20.77 9.47 -12.34
CA PRO A 62 -22.14 9.96 -12.21
C PRO A 62 -22.64 9.84 -10.76
N LEU A 63 -23.22 10.93 -10.25
CA LEU A 63 -23.79 11.00 -8.91
C LEU A 63 -25.27 11.38 -9.01
N ASP A 64 -26.10 10.38 -9.26
CA ASP A 64 -27.55 10.50 -9.56
C ASP A 64 -28.39 10.76 -8.31
N ILE A 65 -28.01 11.77 -7.53
CA ILE A 65 -28.76 12.25 -6.37
C ILE A 65 -29.70 13.38 -6.82
N PRO A 66 -31.01 13.36 -6.51
CA PRO A 66 -31.94 14.42 -6.89
C PRO A 66 -31.53 15.77 -6.30
N ILE A 67 -31.59 16.84 -7.10
CA ILE A 67 -31.37 18.22 -6.62
C ILE A 67 -32.73 18.76 -6.17
N PRO A 68 -32.88 19.28 -4.93
CA PRO A 68 -34.13 19.89 -4.48
C PRO A 68 -34.46 21.14 -5.28
N ASP A 69 -35.73 21.33 -5.60
CA ASP A 69 -36.22 22.59 -6.12
C ASP A 69 -36.18 23.67 -5.01
N PRO A 70 -35.95 24.95 -5.37
CA PRO A 70 -36.05 26.03 -4.40
C PRO A 70 -37.47 26.08 -3.81
N PRO A 71 -37.61 26.42 -2.50
CA PRO A 71 -38.91 26.54 -1.87
C PRO A 71 -39.75 27.61 -2.58
N SER A 72 -41.06 27.37 -2.69
CA SER A 72 -41.96 28.38 -3.25
C SER A 72 -42.21 29.51 -2.22
N PRO A 73 -42.49 30.75 -2.65
CA PRO A 73 -42.73 31.88 -1.73
C PRO A 73 -43.87 31.62 -0.71
N GLU A 74 -44.86 30.81 -1.07
CA GLU A 74 -45.98 30.43 -0.21
C GLU A 74 -45.58 29.46 0.92
N GLU A 75 -44.47 28.73 0.77
CA GLU A 75 -43.93 27.81 1.78
C GLU A 75 -43.05 28.55 2.80
N GLU A 76 -42.39 29.64 2.41
CA GLU A 76 -41.58 30.48 3.32
C GLU A 76 -42.45 31.26 4.33
N GLU A 77 -43.66 31.69 3.95
CA GLU A 77 -44.59 32.40 4.86
C GLU A 77 -45.25 31.47 5.90
N MET A 78 -45.31 30.15 5.67
CA MET A 78 -45.92 29.20 6.62
C MET A 78 -44.94 28.65 7.68
N GLU A 79 -43.64 28.90 7.55
CA GLU A 79 -42.59 28.38 8.44
C GLU A 79 -42.40 29.25 9.71
N THR A 80 -42.97 30.46 9.77
CA THR A 80 -42.84 31.32 10.95
C THR A 80 -43.77 30.95 12.11
N ASP A 81 -44.67 29.96 11.97
CA ASP A 81 -45.78 29.76 12.91
C ASP A 81 -46.08 28.29 13.29
N LYS A 82 -45.12 27.35 13.16
CA LYS A 82 -45.34 25.94 13.54
C LYS A 82 -44.31 25.38 14.53
N ASN A 83 -44.83 24.80 15.61
CA ASN A 83 -44.11 24.15 16.71
C ASN A 83 -43.08 23.10 16.24
N GLU A 84 -41.91 23.11 16.88
CA GLU A 84 -40.72 22.26 16.65
C GLU A 84 -40.98 20.73 16.66
N GLU A 85 -42.12 20.25 17.15
CA GLU A 85 -42.43 18.81 17.24
C GLU A 85 -42.97 18.20 15.93
N ASP A 86 -43.55 19.00 15.02
CA ASP A 86 -44.10 18.52 13.74
C ASP A 86 -43.09 18.56 12.56
N GLU A 87 -41.97 19.28 12.70
CA GLU A 87 -40.91 19.35 11.67
C GLU A 87 -40.21 18.00 11.43
N LYS A 88 -40.17 17.11 12.43
CA LYS A 88 -39.54 15.79 12.30
C LYS A 88 -40.25 14.86 11.31
N LYS A 89 -41.42 15.22 10.76
CA LYS A 89 -42.21 14.34 9.88
C LYS A 89 -42.29 14.72 8.40
N LYS A 90 -41.74 15.86 7.91
CA LYS A 90 -41.98 16.29 6.51
C LYS A 90 -40.82 16.95 5.75
N LYS A 91 -39.61 16.40 5.78
CA LYS A 91 -38.74 16.36 4.58
C LYS A 91 -38.06 15.00 4.52
N LYS A 92 -38.83 13.95 4.17
CA LYS A 92 -38.22 12.67 3.79
C LYS A 92 -37.32 12.97 2.60
N ALA A 93 -36.01 12.88 2.80
CA ALA A 93 -35.03 13.03 1.73
C ALA A 93 -35.52 12.24 0.50
N PRO A 94 -35.41 12.82 -0.71
CA PRO A 94 -35.80 12.14 -1.94
C PRO A 94 -35.26 10.70 -1.93
N LYS A 95 -36.08 9.70 -2.28
CA LYS A 95 -35.61 8.31 -2.36
C LYS A 95 -34.47 8.25 -3.38
N CYS A 96 -33.24 8.17 -2.87
CA CYS A 96 -32.06 8.08 -3.70
C CYS A 96 -31.95 6.67 -4.28
N GLY A 97 -31.62 6.57 -5.58
CA GLY A 97 -31.38 5.30 -6.26
C GLY A 97 -30.04 4.67 -5.86
N LEU A 98 -29.69 3.56 -6.50
CA LEU A 98 -28.38 2.92 -6.32
C LEU A 98 -27.27 3.85 -6.83
N ILE A 99 -26.35 4.25 -5.95
CA ILE A 99 -25.13 4.98 -6.31
C ILE A 99 -23.97 3.99 -6.42
N LYS A 100 -23.35 3.90 -7.60
CA LYS A 100 -22.21 3.01 -7.83
C LYS A 100 -20.89 3.63 -7.33
N GLY A 101 -19.89 2.76 -7.15
CA GLY A 101 -18.50 3.16 -6.98
C GLY A 101 -17.91 3.79 -8.24
N ASN A 102 -16.78 4.48 -8.12
CA ASN A 102 -16.07 5.00 -9.28
C ASN A 102 -15.33 3.85 -9.99
N GLU A 103 -15.86 3.39 -11.12
CA GLU A 103 -15.33 2.24 -11.86
C GLU A 103 -13.89 2.45 -12.33
N LYS A 104 -13.50 3.69 -12.67
CA LYS A 104 -12.12 4.01 -13.09
C LYS A 104 -11.13 3.84 -11.95
N ILE A 105 -11.48 4.35 -10.76
CA ILE A 105 -10.66 4.18 -9.55
C ILE A 105 -10.56 2.71 -9.18
N ILE A 106 -11.69 1.98 -9.20
CA ILE A 106 -11.72 0.55 -8.89
C ILE A 106 -10.80 -0.22 -9.85
N MET A 107 -10.89 0.01 -11.16
CA MET A 107 -10.03 -0.63 -12.16
C MET A 107 -8.54 -0.38 -11.88
N LEU A 108 -8.16 0.84 -11.51
CA LEU A 108 -6.78 1.17 -11.17
C LEU A 108 -6.34 0.47 -9.88
N LEU A 109 -7.18 0.45 -8.85
CA LEU A 109 -6.91 -0.24 -7.59
C LEU A 109 -6.70 -1.74 -7.80
N GLU A 110 -7.45 -2.39 -8.69
CA GLU A 110 -7.27 -3.81 -9.00
C GLU A 110 -5.93 -4.10 -9.71
N ARG A 111 -5.32 -3.11 -10.37
CA ARG A 111 -3.96 -3.22 -10.92
C ARG A 111 -2.87 -2.97 -9.87
N VAL A 112 -3.13 -2.07 -8.93
CA VAL A 112 -2.10 -1.59 -7.98
C VAL A 112 -2.02 -2.42 -6.71
N LYS A 113 -3.14 -2.96 -6.20
CA LYS A 113 -3.14 -3.84 -5.03
C LYS A 113 -2.18 -5.03 -5.18
N PRO A 114 -2.17 -5.79 -6.31
CA PRO A 114 -1.23 -6.89 -6.49
C PRO A 114 0.24 -6.45 -6.40
N GLU A 115 0.57 -5.25 -6.88
CA GLU A 115 1.93 -4.72 -6.80
C GLU A 115 2.35 -4.36 -5.36
N ILE A 116 1.41 -3.85 -4.55
CA ILE A 116 1.64 -3.64 -3.11
C ILE A 116 1.93 -4.99 -2.42
N PHE A 117 1.14 -6.03 -2.72
CA PHE A 117 1.33 -7.36 -2.15
C PHE A 117 2.68 -7.97 -2.56
N ALA A 118 3.02 -7.93 -3.86
CA ALA A 118 4.28 -8.45 -4.37
C ALA A 118 5.50 -7.76 -3.72
N LEU A 119 5.44 -6.45 -3.50
CA LEU A 119 6.51 -5.73 -2.81
C LEU A 119 6.60 -6.13 -1.34
N ARG A 120 5.48 -6.34 -0.64
CA ARG A 120 5.49 -6.86 0.75
C ARG A 120 6.17 -8.23 0.84
N GLU A 121 5.83 -9.14 -0.06
CA GLU A 121 6.45 -10.48 -0.11
C GLU A 121 7.96 -10.38 -0.39
N THR A 122 8.36 -9.51 -1.32
CA THR A 122 9.78 -9.24 -1.60
C THR A 122 10.50 -8.73 -0.35
N ILE A 123 9.92 -7.73 0.34
CA ILE A 123 10.50 -7.13 1.54
C ILE A 123 10.66 -8.18 2.64
N LEU A 124 9.65 -9.02 2.89
CA LEU A 124 9.71 -10.07 3.91
C LEU A 124 10.79 -11.11 3.58
N THR A 125 10.87 -11.53 2.32
CA THR A 125 11.86 -12.51 1.85
C THR A 125 13.28 -11.98 2.03
N VAL A 126 13.55 -10.74 1.57
CA VAL A 126 14.87 -10.11 1.70
C VAL A 126 15.23 -9.85 3.16
N THR A 127 14.27 -9.43 4.00
CA THR A 127 14.48 -9.26 5.45
C THR A 127 14.91 -10.58 6.07
N CYS A 128 14.17 -11.66 5.79
CA CYS A 128 14.46 -13.00 6.30
C CYS A 128 15.84 -13.49 5.83
N TRP A 129 16.16 -13.28 4.55
CA TRP A 129 17.45 -13.64 3.97
C TRP A 129 18.62 -12.96 4.69
N ILE A 130 18.57 -11.63 4.87
CA ILE A 130 19.63 -10.89 5.56
C ILE A 130 19.74 -11.34 7.01
N GLN A 131 18.62 -11.57 7.71
CA GLN A 131 18.64 -12.05 9.10
C GLN A 131 19.34 -13.41 9.25
N HIS A 132 19.21 -14.32 8.27
CA HIS A 132 19.92 -15.60 8.26
C HIS A 132 21.42 -15.47 7.93
N LEU A 133 21.84 -14.35 7.34
CA LEU A 133 23.23 -14.02 7.07
C LEU A 133 23.93 -13.32 8.23
N ILE A 134 23.20 -12.91 9.28
CA ILE A 134 23.81 -12.34 10.48
C ILE A 134 24.58 -13.47 11.19
N PRO A 135 25.90 -13.34 11.38
CA PRO A 135 26.72 -14.38 11.97
C PRO A 135 26.50 -14.47 13.49
N GLN A 136 27.16 -15.43 14.12
CA GLN A 136 27.23 -15.48 15.57
C GLN A 136 27.77 -14.16 16.13
N ILE A 137 27.18 -13.72 17.25
CA ILE A 137 27.64 -12.52 17.98
C ILE A 137 28.99 -12.84 18.62
N GLU A 138 29.99 -12.04 18.28
CA GLU A 138 31.37 -12.14 18.75
C GLU A 138 31.89 -10.74 19.12
N ASP A 139 33.00 -10.68 19.87
CA ASP A 139 33.61 -9.39 20.23
C ASP A 139 34.55 -8.93 19.12
N GLY A 140 34.20 -7.84 18.45
CA GLY A 140 35.00 -7.23 17.38
C GLY A 140 34.68 -7.74 15.97
N ASN A 141 35.26 -7.04 14.97
CA ASN A 141 34.97 -7.26 13.55
C ASN A 141 33.47 -7.10 13.20
N ASP A 142 32.81 -6.11 13.78
CA ASP A 142 31.34 -5.94 13.66
C ASP A 142 30.89 -4.95 12.59
N PHE A 143 31.83 -4.39 11.81
CA PHE A 143 31.49 -3.42 10.78
C PHE A 143 30.54 -4.01 9.73
N GLY A 144 30.78 -5.24 9.25
CA GLY A 144 29.89 -5.90 8.30
C GLY A 144 28.50 -6.18 8.89
N VAL A 145 28.43 -6.54 10.17
CA VAL A 145 27.16 -6.75 10.88
C VAL A 145 26.39 -5.43 11.01
N ALA A 146 27.07 -4.33 11.35
CA ALA A 146 26.46 -3.00 11.40
C ALA A 146 25.91 -2.55 10.03
N VAL A 147 26.56 -2.95 8.91
CA VAL A 147 26.02 -2.73 7.56
C VAL A 147 24.73 -3.52 7.34
N GLN A 148 24.69 -4.81 7.72
CA GLN A 148 23.47 -5.63 7.66
C GLN A 148 22.32 -4.99 8.47
N GLU A 149 22.59 -4.58 9.70
CA GLU A 149 21.62 -3.91 10.58
C GLU A 149 21.09 -2.62 9.98
N LYS A 150 21.97 -1.79 9.38
CA LYS A 150 21.56 -0.53 8.76
C LYS A 150 20.65 -0.75 7.55
N ILE A 151 20.92 -1.78 6.76
CA ILE A 151 20.07 -2.15 5.63
C ILE A 151 18.71 -2.65 6.14
N LEU A 152 18.68 -3.49 7.17
CA LEU A 152 17.44 -3.96 7.80
C LEU A 152 16.60 -2.81 8.37
N GLU A 153 17.23 -1.82 9.00
CA GLU A 153 16.56 -0.60 9.46
C GLU A 153 15.90 0.14 8.29
N ARG A 154 16.60 0.28 7.16
CA ARG A 154 16.04 0.92 5.97
C ARG A 154 14.87 0.12 5.39
N ILE A 155 15.00 -1.20 5.28
CA ILE A 155 13.92 -2.08 4.83
C ILE A 155 12.68 -1.95 5.74
N ALA A 156 12.87 -1.84 7.06
CA ALA A 156 11.76 -1.65 8.01
C ALA A 156 11.02 -0.32 7.80
N VAL A 157 11.72 0.76 7.46
CA VAL A 157 11.11 2.05 7.09
C VAL A 157 10.26 1.90 5.81
N VAL A 158 10.82 1.26 4.78
CA VAL A 158 10.10 1.00 3.52
C VAL A 158 8.86 0.13 3.78
N LYS A 159 9.00 -0.95 4.55
CA LYS A 159 7.87 -1.82 4.95
C LYS A 159 6.75 -1.02 5.59
N THR A 160 7.07 -0.13 6.54
CA THR A 160 6.08 0.70 7.24
C THR A 160 5.30 1.59 6.27
N LYS A 161 5.98 2.19 5.28
CA LYS A 161 5.34 2.99 4.23
C LYS A 161 4.42 2.15 3.34
N VAL A 162 4.87 0.96 2.91
CA VAL A 162 4.07 0.02 2.11
C VAL A 162 2.86 -0.50 2.87
N ASP A 163 2.98 -0.71 4.19
CA ASP A 163 1.86 -1.05 5.06
C ASP A 163 0.81 0.08 5.10
N GLY A 164 1.25 1.34 5.06
CA GLY A 164 0.40 2.52 4.96
C GLY A 164 -0.46 2.60 3.69
N PHE A 165 0.02 2.09 2.55
CA PHE A 165 -0.73 2.16 1.28
C PHE A 165 -2.08 1.45 1.34
N GLN A 166 -2.14 0.26 1.97
CA GLN A 166 -3.39 -0.47 2.12
C GLN A 166 -4.38 0.29 3.01
N THR A 167 -3.88 0.96 4.05
CA THR A 167 -4.70 1.81 4.93
C THR A 167 -5.31 2.97 4.16
N ASN A 168 -4.54 3.63 3.30
CA ASN A 168 -5.04 4.73 2.47
C ASN A 168 -6.13 4.26 1.49
N ILE A 169 -5.94 3.10 0.85
CA ILE A 169 -6.95 2.50 -0.04
C ILE A 169 -8.24 2.17 0.73
N ASN A 170 -8.14 1.57 1.91
CA ASN A 170 -9.30 1.25 2.73
C ASN A 170 -10.05 2.52 3.17
N LYS A 171 -9.29 3.56 3.54
CA LYS A 171 -9.83 4.85 3.96
C LYS A 171 -10.61 5.54 2.85
N TYR A 172 -10.18 5.43 1.59
CA TYR A 172 -10.95 5.94 0.45
C TYR A 172 -12.36 5.36 0.39
N PHE A 173 -12.52 4.04 0.54
CA PHE A 173 -13.85 3.42 0.49
C PHE A 173 -14.76 3.91 1.60
N SER A 174 -14.25 4.04 2.84
CA SER A 174 -15.04 4.56 3.95
C SER A 174 -15.38 6.04 3.76
N GLU A 175 -14.39 6.89 3.43
CA GLU A 175 -14.61 8.34 3.33
C GLU A 175 -15.49 8.72 2.14
N ARG A 176 -15.32 8.03 1.01
CA ARG A 176 -16.22 8.21 -0.14
C ARG A 176 -17.62 7.73 0.20
N GLY A 177 -17.75 6.60 0.90
CA GLY A 177 -19.04 6.09 1.36
C GLY A 177 -19.77 7.10 2.27
N ASP A 178 -19.04 7.69 3.22
CA ASP A 178 -19.57 8.74 4.11
C ASP A 178 -19.96 10.01 3.34
N ALA A 179 -19.13 10.44 2.38
CA ALA A 179 -19.43 11.60 1.54
C ALA A 179 -20.69 11.38 0.69
N VAL A 180 -20.83 10.21 0.06
CA VAL A 180 -22.04 9.81 -0.68
C VAL A 180 -23.24 9.76 0.27
N GLY A 181 -23.08 9.18 1.45
CA GLY A 181 -24.11 9.11 2.48
C GLY A 181 -24.63 10.49 2.88
N LYS A 182 -23.74 11.45 3.12
CA LYS A 182 -24.09 12.85 3.40
C LYS A 182 -24.76 13.53 2.22
N ALA A 183 -24.20 13.40 1.01
CA ALA A 183 -24.80 13.98 -0.20
C ALA A 183 -26.23 13.47 -0.47
N SER A 184 -26.51 12.21 -0.13
CA SER A 184 -27.84 11.61 -0.32
C SER A 184 -28.87 12.04 0.73
N LYS A 185 -28.42 12.39 1.94
CA LYS A 185 -29.28 12.85 3.05
C LYS A 185 -29.55 14.35 2.97
N ASP A 186 -28.49 15.12 2.76
CA ASP A 186 -28.51 16.58 2.73
C ASP A 186 -28.40 17.06 1.29
N THR A 187 -29.41 16.75 0.48
CA THR A 187 -29.39 16.92 -0.99
C THR A 187 -29.24 18.37 -1.46
N HIS A 188 -29.52 19.34 -0.58
CA HIS A 188 -29.37 20.77 -0.80
C HIS A 188 -27.92 21.26 -0.59
N VAL A 189 -27.08 20.50 0.11
CA VAL A 189 -25.67 20.85 0.37
C VAL A 189 -24.81 20.34 -0.77
N MET A 190 -24.55 21.20 -1.76
CA MET A 190 -23.81 20.83 -2.97
C MET A 190 -22.34 20.50 -2.71
N ASP A 191 -21.75 20.99 -1.61
CA ASP A 191 -20.38 20.66 -1.21
C ASP A 191 -20.17 19.17 -0.96
N TYR A 192 -21.19 18.42 -0.50
CA TYR A 192 -21.06 16.98 -0.34
C TYR A 192 -20.95 16.26 -1.68
N ARG A 193 -21.57 16.77 -2.75
CA ARG A 193 -21.41 16.23 -4.11
C ARG A 193 -20.00 16.52 -4.64
N ARG A 194 -19.49 17.73 -4.38
CA ARG A 194 -18.11 18.09 -4.70
C ARG A 194 -17.13 17.19 -3.94
N LEU A 195 -17.36 16.97 -2.64
CA LEU A 195 -16.53 16.12 -1.79
C LEU A 195 -16.41 14.68 -2.34
N VAL A 196 -17.49 14.10 -2.88
CA VAL A 196 -17.41 12.78 -3.53
C VAL A 196 -16.42 12.80 -4.71
N SER A 197 -16.45 13.85 -5.53
CA SER A 197 -15.51 14.00 -6.65
C SER A 197 -14.07 14.23 -6.17
N GLU A 198 -13.88 15.09 -5.16
CA GLU A 198 -12.57 15.34 -4.55
C GLU A 198 -11.95 14.05 -4.00
N LYS A 199 -12.74 13.19 -3.34
CA LYS A 199 -12.24 11.88 -2.88
C LYS A 199 -11.79 10.97 -4.01
N ASP A 200 -12.44 11.03 -5.17
CA ASP A 200 -12.03 10.27 -6.35
C ASP A 200 -10.72 10.83 -6.96
N GLU A 201 -10.59 12.16 -7.04
CA GLU A 201 -9.38 12.84 -7.54
C GLU A 201 -8.16 12.62 -6.61
N ASP A 202 -8.38 12.69 -5.29
CA ASP A 202 -7.36 12.41 -4.26
C ASP A 202 -6.85 10.96 -4.38
N MET A 203 -7.77 9.99 -4.47
CA MET A 203 -7.38 8.58 -4.57
C MET A 203 -6.66 8.28 -5.88
N TYR A 204 -7.06 8.90 -6.99
CA TYR A 204 -6.31 8.76 -8.24
C TYR A 204 -4.87 9.26 -8.10
N SER A 205 -4.68 10.42 -7.47
CA SER A 205 -3.35 10.99 -7.23
C SER A 205 -2.52 10.09 -6.32
N GLU A 206 -3.12 9.59 -5.24
CA GLU A 206 -2.48 8.65 -4.32
C GLU A 206 -2.09 7.34 -5.02
N ILE A 207 -2.93 6.80 -5.90
CA ILE A 207 -2.60 5.61 -6.72
C ILE A 207 -1.33 5.85 -7.53
N LYS A 208 -1.19 7.01 -8.17
CA LYS A 208 0.01 7.34 -8.95
C LYS A 208 1.26 7.40 -8.07
N VAL A 209 1.15 8.02 -6.90
CA VAL A 209 2.25 8.09 -5.92
C VAL A 209 2.63 6.69 -5.44
N ILE A 210 1.67 5.82 -5.15
CA ILE A 210 1.93 4.42 -4.76
C ILE A 210 2.74 3.71 -5.85
N VAL A 211 2.36 3.80 -7.13
CA VAL A 211 3.09 3.15 -8.22
C VAL A 211 4.52 3.69 -8.36
N LEU A 212 4.70 5.01 -8.19
CA LEU A 212 6.01 5.66 -8.19
C LEU A 212 6.88 5.18 -7.02
N ASP A 213 6.31 5.14 -5.82
CA ASP A 213 6.98 4.69 -4.60
C ASP A 213 7.38 3.22 -4.70
N ILE A 214 6.48 2.32 -5.15
CA ILE A 214 6.79 0.88 -5.31
C ILE A 214 7.97 0.69 -6.26
N ARG A 215 7.96 1.37 -7.42
CA ARG A 215 9.09 1.33 -8.37
C ARG A 215 10.37 1.84 -7.72
N GLY A 216 10.28 2.97 -7.03
CA GLY A 216 11.39 3.58 -6.31
C GLY A 216 11.99 2.64 -5.27
N PHE A 217 11.16 1.97 -4.48
CA PHE A 217 11.58 1.02 -3.46
C PHE A 217 12.23 -0.23 -4.04
N TYR A 218 11.76 -0.76 -5.16
CA TYR A 218 12.44 -1.86 -5.85
C TYR A 218 13.84 -1.43 -6.32
N ALA A 219 13.96 -0.25 -6.94
CA ALA A 219 15.25 0.26 -7.41
C ALA A 219 16.21 0.55 -6.25
N GLU A 220 15.69 1.15 -5.16
CA GLU A 220 16.46 1.43 -3.96
C GLU A 220 16.95 0.15 -3.28
N LEU A 221 16.07 -0.85 -3.12
CA LEU A 221 16.41 -2.14 -2.52
C LEU A 221 17.49 -2.86 -3.33
N TYR A 222 17.38 -2.84 -4.66
CA TYR A 222 18.40 -3.38 -5.55
C TYR A 222 19.74 -2.66 -5.37
N ASP A 223 19.73 -1.33 -5.40
CA ASP A 223 20.94 -0.50 -5.31
C ASP A 223 21.67 -0.66 -3.97
N ILE A 224 20.95 -0.58 -2.85
CA ILE A 224 21.56 -0.68 -1.52
C ILE A 224 22.15 -2.08 -1.27
N ILE A 225 21.48 -3.15 -1.73
CA ILE A 225 22.00 -4.51 -1.58
C ILE A 225 23.20 -4.72 -2.50
N ASN A 226 23.10 -4.33 -3.77
CA ASN A 226 24.19 -4.53 -4.74
C ASN A 226 25.47 -3.80 -4.33
N LYS A 227 25.37 -2.56 -3.85
CA LYS A 227 26.51 -1.78 -3.36
C LYS A 227 27.20 -2.38 -2.15
N ASN A 228 26.45 -3.11 -1.31
CA ASN A 228 26.93 -3.65 -0.04
C ASN A 228 26.99 -5.19 -0.02
N LEU A 229 26.88 -5.84 -1.18
CA LEU A 229 26.65 -7.28 -1.29
C LEU A 229 27.71 -8.12 -0.57
N GLU A 230 28.98 -7.73 -0.66
CA GLU A 230 30.08 -8.41 0.03
C GLU A 230 29.90 -8.36 1.55
N LYS A 231 29.53 -7.21 2.11
CA LYS A 231 29.30 -7.06 3.57
C LYS A 231 28.00 -7.71 4.02
N VAL A 232 26.99 -7.77 3.15
CA VAL A 232 25.74 -8.48 3.43
C VAL A 232 25.95 -9.99 3.48
N THR A 233 26.72 -10.56 2.56
CA THR A 233 26.89 -12.02 2.41
C THR A 233 28.10 -12.59 3.16
N ASN A 234 29.13 -11.78 3.41
CA ASN A 234 30.33 -12.15 4.16
C ASN A 234 30.74 -11.02 5.14
N PRO A 235 29.94 -10.75 6.19
CA PRO A 235 30.15 -9.62 7.08
C PRO A 235 31.46 -9.70 7.87
N LYS A 236 31.98 -10.90 8.15
CA LYS A 236 33.23 -11.13 8.89
C LYS A 236 34.47 -11.24 7.99
N GLY A 237 34.30 -11.27 6.66
CA GLY A 237 35.41 -11.34 5.71
C GLY A 237 36.13 -12.68 5.73
N GLU A 238 35.41 -13.76 6.02
CA GLU A 238 35.98 -15.12 6.00
C GLU A 238 36.45 -15.45 4.58
N GLU A 239 37.61 -16.09 4.45
CA GLU A 239 38.06 -16.59 3.15
C GLU A 239 37.03 -17.57 2.62
N LYS A 240 36.52 -17.33 1.40
CA LYS A 240 35.68 -18.33 0.72
C LYS A 240 36.48 -19.62 0.69
N PRO A 241 35.94 -20.77 1.16
CA PRO A 241 36.64 -22.03 1.03
C PRO A 241 37.03 -22.19 -0.44
N SER A 242 38.32 -22.36 -0.69
CA SER A 242 38.87 -22.57 -2.04
C SER A 242 38.14 -23.74 -2.66
N MET A 243 37.16 -23.47 -3.52
CA MET A 243 36.49 -24.48 -4.33
C MET A 243 37.52 -24.99 -5.35
N TYR A 244 38.21 -26.07 -4.98
CA TYR A 244 38.86 -26.98 -5.93
C TYR A 244 37.82 -27.97 -6.46
#